data_AF-A0A934J8S7-F1
#
_entry.id   AF-A0A934J8S7-F1
#
_cell.length_a   1.000
_cell.length_b   1.000
_cell.length_c   1.000
_cell.angle_alpha   90.00
_cell.angle_beta   90.00
_cell.angle_gamma   90.00
#
_symmetry.space_group_name_H-M   'P 1'
#
loop_
_entity.id
_entity.type
_entity.pdbx_description
1 polymer ?
#
loop_
_entity_poly.entity_id
_entity_poly.type
_entity_poly.pdbx_seq_one_letter_code
_entity_poly.pdbx_strand_id
1 'polypeptide(L)'
;MTNHIQELSLELAEGLLQTLKTRFEKNINRHQGVEWADVQAKLEAHPGKLWSLYEMERTGGEPDIIEHDATTGEYVFYDCSAESPKGRRSVCYDREALESRKEHKPQNNALEMAAAMGIEILIEEQYRKLQKFGYFDLKTSSWVQTPASIRKLGGAIFCDRRYDTVFVYHNGAESYYAARGFRGALRV
;
A
#
# COMPACT_ATOMS: atom_id res chain seq x y z
N MET A 1 -11.70 13.97 17.12
CA MET A 1 -10.23 13.94 17.05
C MET A 1 -9.85 14.86 15.92
N THR A 2 -9.21 15.98 16.22
CA THR A 2 -8.68 16.89 15.19
C THR A 2 -7.65 16.12 14.38
N ASN A 3 -7.98 15.76 13.13
CA ASN A 3 -7.00 15.29 12.16
C ASN A 3 -6.03 16.45 11.95
N HIS A 4 -4.89 16.42 12.63
CA HIS A 4 -3.75 17.22 12.23
C HIS A 4 -3.39 16.74 10.83
N ILE A 5 -3.74 17.53 9.82
CA ILE A 5 -3.30 17.30 8.45
C ILE A 5 -1.77 17.40 8.53
N GLN A 6 -1.10 16.28 8.34
CA GLN A 6 0.35 16.28 8.24
C GLN A 6 0.70 16.87 6.88
N GLU A 7 1.52 17.91 6.88
CA GLU A 7 1.92 18.64 5.67
C GLU A 7 3.43 18.47 5.46
N LEU A 8 3.82 18.30 4.20
CA LEU A 8 5.22 18.25 3.80
C LEU A 8 5.79 19.67 3.70
N SER A 9 7.11 19.81 3.87
CA SER A 9 7.78 21.02 3.41
C SER A 9 7.64 21.15 1.89
N LEU A 10 7.70 22.38 1.38
CA LEU A 10 7.60 22.65 -0.06
C LEU A 10 8.65 21.86 -0.86
N GLU A 11 9.89 21.81 -0.38
CA GLU A 11 10.97 21.05 -1.03
C GLU A 11 10.66 19.54 -1.13
N LEU A 12 10.11 18.94 -0.06
CA LEU A 12 9.74 17.53 -0.09
C LEU A 12 8.53 17.27 -1.00
N ALA A 13 7.56 18.19 -1.01
CA ALA A 13 6.39 18.11 -1.88
C ALA A 13 6.79 18.19 -3.37
N GLU A 14 7.62 19.16 -3.75
CA GLU A 14 8.13 19.32 -5.12
C GLU A 14 8.96 18.10 -5.56
N GLY A 15 9.86 17.61 -4.69
CA GLY A 15 10.64 16.42 -4.95
C GLY A 15 9.77 15.18 -5.18
N LEU A 16 8.75 14.98 -4.33
CA LEU A 16 7.80 13.88 -4.49
C LEU A 16 7.01 14.00 -5.79
N LEU A 17 6.47 15.18 -6.12
CA LEU A 17 5.71 15.40 -7.35
C LEU A 17 6.55 15.07 -8.59
N GLN A 18 7.84 15.46 -8.59
CA GLN A 18 8.75 15.11 -9.68
C GLN A 18 8.99 13.59 -9.78
N THR A 19 9.15 12.91 -8.64
CA THR A 19 9.27 11.44 -8.61
C THR A 19 8.01 10.76 -9.15
N LEU A 20 6.83 11.18 -8.69
CA LEU A 20 5.55 10.64 -9.13
C LEU A 20 5.32 10.90 -10.63
N LYS A 21 5.62 12.10 -11.12
CA LYS A 21 5.53 12.46 -12.54
C LYS A 21 6.39 11.55 -13.40
N THR A 22 7.66 11.41 -13.04
CA THR A 22 8.61 10.58 -13.79
C THR A 22 8.16 9.12 -13.84
N ARG A 23 7.57 8.62 -12.74
CA ARG A 23 7.00 7.27 -12.68
C ARG A 23 5.74 7.13 -13.53
N PHE A 24 4.84 8.10 -13.45
CA PHE A 24 3.62 8.16 -14.25
C PHE A 24 3.95 8.08 -15.74
N GLU A 25 4.80 8.97 -16.25
CA GLU A 25 5.19 9.00 -17.66
C GLU A 25 5.83 7.68 -18.14
N LYS A 26 6.60 7.02 -17.27
CA LYS A 26 7.22 5.72 -17.57
C LYS A 26 6.21 4.57 -17.64
N ASN A 27 5.09 4.67 -16.94
CA ASN A 27 4.10 3.59 -16.78
C ASN A 27 2.74 3.93 -17.41
N ILE A 28 2.74 4.64 -18.54
CA ILE A 28 1.53 5.15 -19.22
C ILE A 28 0.46 4.08 -19.49
N ASN A 29 0.87 2.82 -19.59
CA ASN A 29 -0.03 1.68 -19.74
C ASN A 29 -0.94 1.43 -18.51
N ARG A 30 -0.64 1.99 -17.34
CA ARG A 30 -1.43 1.82 -16.11
C ARG A 30 -2.59 2.80 -16.01
N HIS A 31 -2.50 3.96 -16.65
CA HIS A 31 -3.41 5.09 -16.46
C HIS A 31 -3.82 5.70 -17.80
N GLN A 32 -4.31 4.85 -18.71
CA GLN A 32 -4.79 5.28 -20.03
C GLN A 32 -5.90 6.33 -19.89
N GLY A 33 -5.74 7.46 -20.57
CA GLY A 33 -6.70 8.56 -20.57
C GLY A 33 -6.66 9.44 -19.32
N VAL A 34 -5.64 9.31 -18.48
CA VAL A 34 -5.37 10.22 -17.36
C VAL A 34 -4.25 11.17 -17.77
N GLU A 35 -4.44 12.47 -17.52
CA GLU A 35 -3.42 13.50 -17.76
C GLU A 35 -2.69 13.83 -16.45
N TRP A 36 -1.35 13.89 -16.49
CA TRP A 36 -0.56 14.18 -15.29
C TRP A 36 -0.91 15.54 -14.67
N ALA A 37 -1.24 16.55 -15.48
CA ALA A 37 -1.60 17.87 -15.00
C ALA A 37 -2.81 17.83 -14.05
N ASP A 38 -3.82 16.99 -14.34
CA ASP A 38 -5.01 16.84 -13.50
C ASP A 38 -4.68 16.11 -12.20
N VAL A 39 -3.83 15.09 -12.26
CA VAL A 39 -3.34 14.37 -11.07
C VAL A 39 -2.56 15.32 -10.17
N GLN A 40 -1.64 16.09 -10.72
CA GLN A 40 -0.83 17.04 -9.98
C GLN A 40 -1.70 18.11 -9.30
N ALA A 41 -2.62 18.74 -10.03
CA ALA A 41 -3.53 19.72 -9.47
C ALA A 41 -4.36 19.13 -8.31
N LYS A 42 -4.81 17.88 -8.45
CA LYS A 42 -5.55 17.19 -7.39
C LYS A 42 -4.69 16.92 -6.16
N LEU A 43 -3.43 16.52 -6.34
CA LEU A 43 -2.49 16.28 -5.24
C LEU A 43 -2.14 17.57 -4.48
N GLU A 44 -1.88 18.66 -5.20
CA GLU A 44 -1.59 19.98 -4.61
C GLU A 44 -2.77 20.52 -3.81
N ALA A 45 -4.01 20.23 -4.22
CA ALA A 45 -5.22 20.58 -3.48
C ALA A 45 -5.45 19.73 -2.21
N HIS A 46 -4.72 18.62 -2.04
CA HIS A 46 -4.90 17.67 -0.93
C HIS A 46 -3.57 17.36 -0.22
N PRO A 47 -3.00 18.31 0.55
CA PRO A 47 -1.66 18.17 1.15
C PRO A 47 -1.53 16.94 2.07
N GLY A 48 -2.60 16.55 2.78
CA GLY A 48 -2.58 15.32 3.59
C GLY A 48 -2.45 14.03 2.75
N LYS A 49 -2.99 14.01 1.53
CA LYS A 49 -2.81 12.88 0.59
C LYS A 49 -1.42 12.85 0.01
N LEU A 50 -0.84 14.02 -0.26
CA LEU A 50 0.55 14.13 -0.69
C LEU A 50 1.51 13.63 0.40
N TRP A 51 1.22 13.94 1.68
CA TRP A 51 1.95 13.36 2.81
C TRP A 51 1.83 11.83 2.89
N SER A 52 0.64 11.26 2.68
CA SER A 52 0.48 9.79 2.62
C SER A 52 1.30 9.16 1.49
N LEU A 53 1.32 9.78 0.30
CA LEU A 53 2.14 9.31 -0.82
C LEU A 53 3.64 9.42 -0.53
N TYR A 54 4.06 10.47 0.18
CA TYR A 54 5.43 10.60 0.65
C TYR A 54 5.82 9.42 1.55
N GLU A 55 4.96 9.06 2.50
CA GLU A 55 5.22 7.91 3.37
C GLU A 55 5.26 6.59 2.60
N MET A 56 4.37 6.41 1.62
CA MET A 56 4.39 5.25 0.72
C MET A 56 5.73 5.18 -0.03
N GLU A 57 6.19 6.29 -0.62
CA GLU A 57 7.49 6.39 -1.31
C GLU A 57 8.66 6.08 -0.35
N ARG A 58 8.69 6.75 0.80
CA ARG A 58 9.76 6.64 1.82
C ARG A 58 9.93 5.20 2.32
N THR A 59 8.85 4.42 2.36
CA THR A 59 8.88 3.02 2.78
C THR A 59 9.17 2.02 1.64
N GLY A 60 9.44 2.51 0.43
CA GLY A 60 9.76 1.71 -0.76
C GLY A 60 8.52 1.19 -1.49
N GLY A 61 7.41 1.93 -1.41
CA GLY A 61 6.14 1.62 -2.05
C GLY A 61 6.12 1.81 -3.56
N GLU A 62 6.86 2.80 -4.03
CA GLU A 62 6.78 3.29 -5.42
C GLU A 62 5.30 3.49 -5.86
N PRO A 63 4.51 4.29 -5.13
CA PRO A 63 3.10 4.49 -5.43
C PRO A 63 2.88 5.00 -6.86
N ASP A 64 1.88 4.45 -7.52
CA ASP A 64 1.46 4.82 -8.88
C ASP A 64 -0.04 4.58 -9.05
N ILE A 65 -0.66 5.23 -10.04
CA ILE A 65 -2.10 5.15 -10.29
C ILE A 65 -2.43 3.82 -10.97
N ILE A 66 -3.34 3.07 -10.36
CA ILE A 66 -3.87 1.81 -10.90
C ILE A 66 -5.33 1.95 -11.30
N GLU A 67 -6.06 2.87 -10.68
CA GLU A 67 -7.48 3.08 -10.98
C GLU A 67 -7.83 4.57 -11.03
N HIS A 68 -8.79 4.90 -11.88
CA HIS A 68 -9.45 6.20 -11.92
C HIS A 68 -10.96 5.95 -11.88
N ASP A 69 -11.61 6.41 -10.81
CA ASP A 69 -13.06 6.33 -10.66
C ASP A 69 -13.71 7.52 -11.37
N ALA A 70 -14.23 7.31 -12.58
CA ALA A 70 -14.87 8.35 -13.36
C ALA A 70 -16.16 8.91 -12.70
N THR A 71 -16.74 8.22 -11.72
CA THR A 71 -17.94 8.68 -11.01
C THR A 71 -17.60 9.75 -9.98
N THR A 72 -16.50 9.54 -9.25
CA THR A 72 -16.05 10.45 -8.18
C THR A 72 -14.92 11.38 -8.62
N GLY A 73 -14.28 11.08 -9.76
CA GLY A 73 -13.05 11.72 -10.21
C GLY A 73 -11.83 11.33 -9.37
N GLU A 74 -11.90 10.26 -8.57
CA GLU A 74 -10.81 9.83 -7.69
C GLU A 74 -9.75 9.00 -8.39
N TYR A 75 -8.48 9.33 -8.12
CA TYR A 75 -7.35 8.50 -8.50
C TYR A 75 -6.98 7.57 -7.35
N VAL A 76 -6.78 6.29 -7.66
CA VAL A 76 -6.40 5.28 -6.67
C VAL A 76 -4.96 4.86 -6.92
N PHE A 77 -4.10 5.22 -5.97
CA PHE A 77 -2.70 4.85 -5.96
C PHE A 77 -2.51 3.53 -5.23
N TYR A 78 -1.75 2.61 -5.82
CA TYR A 78 -1.25 1.40 -5.15
C TYR A 78 0.28 1.41 -5.09
N ASP A 79 0.84 0.67 -4.14
CA ASP A 79 2.28 0.36 -4.18
C ASP A 79 2.62 -0.50 -5.39
N CYS A 80 3.46 0.04 -6.26
CA CYS A 80 3.88 -0.61 -7.50
C CYS A 80 5.37 -1.00 -7.51
N SER A 81 6.02 -1.07 -6.34
CA SER A 81 7.35 -1.66 -6.22
C SER A 81 7.30 -3.17 -6.49
N ALA A 82 8.33 -3.73 -7.14
CA ALA A 82 8.34 -5.11 -7.63
C ALA A 82 8.10 -6.17 -6.53
N GLU A 83 8.55 -5.89 -5.32
CA GLU A 83 8.37 -6.75 -4.14
C GLU A 83 7.77 -5.92 -3.02
N SER A 84 7.14 -6.58 -2.05
CA SER A 84 6.41 -5.92 -0.97
C SER A 84 7.29 -4.85 -0.33
N PRO A 85 6.82 -3.62 -0.05
CA PRO A 85 7.67 -2.49 0.32
C PRO A 85 8.63 -2.80 1.47
N LYS A 86 9.94 -2.61 1.26
CA LYS A 86 10.99 -3.10 2.18
C LYS A 86 10.86 -2.48 3.59
N GLY A 87 10.46 -1.21 3.68
CA GLY A 87 10.25 -0.51 4.95
C GLY A 87 9.00 -0.98 5.73
N ARG A 88 8.20 -1.90 5.16
CA ARG A 88 6.94 -2.41 5.73
C ARG A 88 6.92 -3.92 5.89
N ARG A 89 8.08 -4.58 5.85
CA ARG A 89 8.22 -6.04 6.05
C ARG A 89 8.44 -6.41 7.51
N SER A 90 8.37 -7.71 7.81
CA SER A 90 8.63 -8.27 9.14
C SER A 90 7.63 -7.80 10.20
N VAL A 91 6.38 -7.61 9.80
CA VAL A 91 5.29 -7.18 10.67
C VAL A 91 4.19 -8.24 10.75
N CYS A 92 3.58 -8.35 11.93
CA CYS A 92 2.36 -9.14 12.12
C CYS A 92 1.15 -8.36 11.59
N TYR A 93 -0.02 -8.98 11.57
CA TYR A 93 -1.19 -8.41 10.90
C TYR A 93 -1.75 -7.17 11.63
N ASP A 94 -2.06 -7.28 12.93
CA ASP A 94 -2.71 -6.20 13.70
C ASP A 94 -2.20 -6.07 15.15
N ARG A 95 -2.80 -5.13 15.89
CA ARG A 95 -2.43 -4.83 17.29
C ARG A 95 -2.66 -6.01 18.22
N GLU A 96 -3.80 -6.68 18.13
CA GLU A 96 -4.11 -7.85 18.97
C GLU A 96 -3.10 -8.98 18.71
N ALA A 97 -2.72 -9.19 17.44
CA ALA A 97 -1.67 -10.13 17.06
C ALA A 97 -0.29 -9.74 17.64
N LEU A 98 0.07 -8.46 17.60
CA LEU A 98 1.30 -7.94 18.18
C LEU A 98 1.36 -8.17 19.70
N GLU A 99 0.25 -7.92 20.39
CA GLU A 99 0.15 -8.05 21.84
C GLU A 99 0.12 -9.50 22.32
N SER A 100 -0.41 -10.42 21.50
CA SER A 100 -0.46 -11.85 21.81
C SER A 100 0.92 -12.52 21.93
N ARG A 101 1.96 -11.94 21.30
CA ARG A 101 3.32 -12.49 21.36
C ARG A 101 3.97 -12.17 22.70
N LYS A 102 4.64 -13.15 23.31
CA LYS A 102 5.44 -12.94 24.53
C LYS A 102 6.90 -12.64 24.21
N GLU A 103 7.43 -13.30 23.17
CA GLU A 103 8.81 -13.22 22.75
C GLU A 103 8.90 -12.90 21.25
N HIS A 104 10.00 -12.25 20.85
CA HIS A 104 10.26 -11.83 19.48
C HIS A 104 9.09 -11.03 18.89
N LYS A 105 8.69 -9.95 19.57
CA LYS A 105 7.67 -9.05 19.01
C LYS A 105 8.25 -8.32 17.79
N PRO A 106 7.55 -8.28 16.65
CA PRO A 106 7.95 -7.41 15.56
C PRO A 106 7.85 -5.94 16.01
N GLN A 107 8.56 -5.05 15.33
CA GLN A 107 8.57 -3.62 15.68
C GLN A 107 7.17 -2.98 15.57
N ASN A 108 6.33 -3.48 14.66
CA ASN A 108 4.99 -2.96 14.41
C ASN A 108 4.07 -4.04 13.81
N ASN A 109 2.83 -3.66 13.50
CA ASN A 109 1.85 -4.45 12.75
C ASN A 109 1.39 -3.70 11.49
N ALA A 110 0.86 -4.46 10.52
CA ALA A 110 0.53 -3.95 9.20
C ALA A 110 -0.60 -2.90 9.25
N LEU A 111 -1.68 -3.17 9.98
CA LEU A 111 -2.84 -2.25 10.04
C LEU A 111 -2.49 -0.90 10.67
N GLU A 112 -1.71 -0.88 11.74
CA GLU A 112 -1.31 0.38 12.37
C GLU A 112 -0.30 1.16 11.54
N MET A 113 0.63 0.49 10.85
CA MET A 113 1.50 1.17 9.90
C MET A 113 0.67 1.81 8.78
N ALA A 114 -0.28 1.10 8.21
CA ALA A 114 -1.16 1.64 7.17
C ALA A 114 -1.97 2.84 7.70
N ALA A 115 -2.60 2.70 8.88
CA ALA A 115 -3.37 3.77 9.51
C ALA A 115 -2.52 5.01 9.82
N ALA A 116 -1.30 4.82 10.32
CA ALA A 116 -0.37 5.91 10.61
C ALA A 116 0.01 6.69 9.34
N MET A 117 0.10 6.01 8.20
CA MET A 117 0.37 6.62 6.89
C MET A 117 -0.89 7.19 6.21
N GLY A 118 -2.09 6.98 6.77
CA GLY A 118 -3.35 7.40 6.15
C GLY A 118 -3.72 6.58 4.90
N ILE A 119 -3.27 5.33 4.81
CA ILE A 119 -3.53 4.42 3.69
C ILE A 119 -4.28 3.17 4.17
N GLU A 120 -4.91 2.46 3.23
CA GLU A 120 -5.55 1.17 3.49
C GLU A 120 -4.65 0.04 2.99
N ILE A 121 -4.69 -1.14 3.63
CA ILE A 121 -4.07 -2.34 3.04
C ILE A 121 -4.97 -2.84 1.91
N LEU A 122 -4.36 -3.31 0.81
CA LEU A 122 -5.13 -3.88 -0.29
C LEU A 122 -6.05 -5.02 0.16
N ILE A 123 -7.25 -5.09 -0.39
CA ILE A 123 -8.05 -6.30 -0.38
C ILE A 123 -7.55 -7.30 -1.44
N GLU A 124 -7.96 -8.56 -1.34
CA GLU A 124 -7.56 -9.60 -2.30
C GLU A 124 -7.85 -9.22 -3.77
N GLU A 125 -9.02 -8.64 -4.03
CA GLU A 125 -9.43 -8.23 -5.38
C GLU A 125 -8.52 -7.14 -5.96
N GLN A 126 -8.14 -6.16 -5.14
CA GLN A 126 -7.21 -5.10 -5.52
C GLN A 126 -5.81 -5.66 -5.76
N TYR A 127 -5.36 -6.59 -4.91
CA TYR A 127 -4.09 -7.30 -5.10
C TYR A 127 -4.07 -8.07 -6.43
N ARG A 128 -5.14 -8.81 -6.75
CA ARG A 128 -5.26 -9.52 -8.04
C ARG A 128 -5.31 -8.55 -9.22
N LYS A 129 -5.97 -7.39 -9.07
CA LYS A 129 -6.00 -6.36 -10.10
C LYS A 129 -4.61 -5.77 -10.35
N LEU A 130 -3.86 -5.43 -9.30
CA LEU A 130 -2.49 -4.94 -9.42
C LEU A 130 -1.62 -5.85 -10.29
N GLN A 131 -1.77 -7.17 -10.16
CA GLN A 131 -1.00 -8.18 -10.91
C GLN A 131 -1.27 -8.19 -12.42
N LYS A 132 -2.30 -7.49 -12.91
CA LYS A 132 -2.54 -7.26 -14.34
C LYS A 132 -1.62 -6.18 -14.93
N PHE A 133 -1.01 -5.34 -14.08
CA PHE A 133 -0.17 -4.21 -14.48
C PHE A 133 1.33 -4.46 -14.30
N GLY A 134 1.70 -5.67 -13.89
CA GLY A 134 3.08 -6.07 -13.66
C GLY A 134 3.19 -7.36 -12.86
N TYR A 135 4.42 -7.83 -12.68
CA TYR A 135 4.73 -8.99 -11.86
C TYR A 135 5.18 -8.51 -10.48
N PHE A 136 4.34 -8.70 -9.47
CA PHE A 136 4.60 -8.22 -8.12
C PHE A 136 4.70 -9.38 -7.14
N ASP A 137 5.54 -9.21 -6.11
CA ASP A 137 5.76 -10.17 -5.02
C ASP A 137 6.17 -11.57 -5.51
N LEU A 138 7.14 -11.64 -6.42
CA LEU A 138 7.68 -12.91 -6.92
C LEU A 138 8.62 -13.59 -5.92
N LYS A 139 9.11 -12.85 -4.92
CA LYS A 139 10.02 -13.34 -3.87
C LYS A 139 9.52 -13.02 -2.47
N THR A 140 8.48 -12.21 -2.37
CA THR A 140 7.87 -11.76 -1.11
C THR A 140 6.40 -12.15 -1.06
N SER A 141 5.72 -11.72 0.00
CA SER A 141 4.28 -11.87 0.19
C SER A 141 3.74 -10.64 0.90
N SER A 142 2.47 -10.31 0.66
CA SER A 142 1.80 -9.17 1.27
C SER A 142 0.56 -9.60 2.03
N TRP A 143 0.44 -9.14 3.29
CA TRP A 143 -0.85 -9.12 3.96
C TRP A 143 -1.87 -8.38 3.10
N VAL A 144 -3.08 -8.91 3.07
CA VAL A 144 -4.26 -8.27 2.48
C VAL A 144 -5.32 -8.16 3.56
N GLN A 145 -6.32 -7.29 3.35
CA GLN A 145 -7.39 -7.13 4.31
C GLN A 145 -8.07 -8.46 4.59
N THR A 146 -7.98 -8.90 5.85
CA THR A 146 -8.51 -10.19 6.30
C THR A 146 -9.99 -10.06 6.62
N PRO A 147 -10.86 -10.96 6.09
CA PRO A 147 -12.26 -11.03 6.49
C PRO A 147 -12.42 -11.19 8.00
N ALA A 148 -13.39 -10.47 8.58
CA ALA A 148 -13.64 -10.50 10.01
C ALA A 148 -13.95 -11.92 10.55
N SER A 149 -14.59 -12.77 9.73
CA SER A 149 -14.86 -14.18 10.06
C SER A 149 -13.59 -15.01 10.26
N ILE A 150 -12.56 -14.79 9.43
CA ILE A 150 -11.24 -15.44 9.57
C ILE A 150 -10.51 -14.84 10.77
N ARG A 151 -10.52 -13.51 10.90
CA ARG A 151 -9.79 -12.83 11.97
C ARG A 151 -10.31 -13.16 13.36
N LYS A 152 -11.61 -13.33 13.52
CA LYS A 152 -12.25 -13.78 14.77
C LYS A 152 -11.76 -15.15 15.24
N LEU A 153 -11.24 -15.98 14.33
CA LEU A 153 -10.67 -17.29 14.62
C LEU A 153 -9.14 -17.26 14.76
N GLY A 154 -8.53 -16.06 14.82
CA GLY A 154 -7.09 -15.86 14.98
C GLY A 154 -6.28 -15.86 13.68
N GLY A 155 -6.93 -16.06 12.53
CA GLY A 155 -6.27 -16.12 11.22
C GLY A 155 -6.06 -14.74 10.58
N ALA A 156 -5.11 -14.67 9.65
CA ALA A 156 -4.95 -13.59 8.69
C ALA A 156 -4.55 -14.13 7.32
N ILE A 157 -4.97 -13.45 6.25
CA ILE A 157 -4.68 -13.86 4.86
C ILE A 157 -3.64 -12.96 4.20
N PHE A 158 -2.86 -13.56 3.32
CA PHE A 158 -1.81 -12.89 2.55
C PHE A 158 -1.72 -13.47 1.14
N CYS A 159 -1.16 -12.70 0.22
CA CYS A 159 -1.00 -13.10 -1.17
C CYS A 159 0.47 -13.07 -1.61
N ASP A 160 0.78 -13.87 -2.62
CA ASP A 160 1.99 -13.74 -3.45
C ASP A 160 1.68 -14.13 -4.91
N ARG A 161 2.68 -14.02 -5.79
CA ARG A 161 2.62 -14.57 -7.15
C ARG A 161 3.71 -15.61 -7.35
N ARG A 162 3.32 -16.85 -7.64
CA ARG A 162 4.23 -17.96 -7.97
C ARG A 162 3.69 -18.68 -9.19
N TYR A 163 4.56 -19.19 -10.05
CA TYR A 163 4.16 -19.91 -11.27
C TYR A 163 3.12 -19.12 -12.10
N ASP A 164 3.35 -17.81 -12.21
CA ASP A 164 2.44 -16.86 -12.86
C ASP A 164 0.99 -16.84 -12.32
N THR A 165 0.79 -17.31 -11.09
CA THR A 165 -0.51 -17.44 -10.44
C THR A 165 -0.52 -16.67 -9.14
N VAL A 166 -1.59 -15.91 -8.89
CA VAL A 166 -1.81 -15.25 -7.61
C VAL A 166 -2.41 -16.24 -6.62
N PHE A 167 -1.65 -16.57 -5.59
CA PHE A 167 -2.09 -17.42 -4.51
C PHE A 167 -2.54 -16.60 -3.31
N VAL A 168 -3.53 -17.15 -2.59
CA VAL A 168 -3.99 -16.64 -1.30
C VAL A 168 -3.73 -17.72 -0.28
N TYR A 169 -3.11 -17.32 0.82
CA TYR A 169 -2.74 -18.21 1.91
C TYR A 169 -3.27 -17.65 3.22
N HIS A 170 -3.16 -18.44 4.27
CA HIS A 170 -3.51 -18.05 5.63
C HIS A 170 -2.37 -18.41 6.58
N ASN A 171 -2.23 -17.62 7.65
CA ASN A 171 -1.43 -17.93 8.84
C ASN A 171 -2.19 -17.43 10.08
N GLY A 172 -1.66 -17.68 11.28
CA GLY A 172 -2.05 -16.90 12.46
C GLY A 172 -1.68 -15.42 12.27
N ALA A 173 -2.53 -14.51 12.74
CA ALA A 173 -2.35 -13.06 12.59
C ALA A 173 -1.04 -12.55 13.22
N GLU A 174 -0.51 -13.25 14.22
CA GLU A 174 0.75 -13.00 14.93
C GLU A 174 2.00 -13.50 14.21
N SER A 175 1.83 -14.23 13.11
CA SER A 175 2.95 -14.65 12.26
C SER A 175 3.59 -13.44 11.59
N TYR A 176 4.91 -13.44 11.43
CA TYR A 176 5.61 -12.44 10.62
C TYR A 176 6.89 -13.06 10.05
N TYR A 177 7.28 -12.62 8.86
CA TYR A 177 8.44 -13.14 8.15
C TYR A 177 9.22 -12.01 7.50
N ALA A 178 10.53 -12.18 7.34
CA ALA A 178 11.39 -11.20 6.69
C ALA A 178 10.94 -10.82 5.27
N ALA A 179 10.32 -11.78 4.56
CA ALA A 179 9.79 -11.59 3.21
C ALA A 179 8.30 -11.23 3.17
N ARG A 180 7.65 -10.95 4.31
CA ARG A 180 6.23 -10.57 4.37
C ARG A 180 6.07 -9.11 4.78
N GLY A 181 5.36 -8.34 3.97
CA GLY A 181 4.95 -6.97 4.29
C GLY A 181 3.48 -6.75 3.97
N PHE A 182 3.14 -5.57 3.48
CA PHE A 182 1.81 -5.26 2.94
C PHE A 182 1.94 -4.19 1.85
N ARG A 183 1.00 -4.21 0.91
CA ARG A 183 0.80 -3.14 -0.07
C ARG A 183 -0.38 -2.28 0.36
N GLY A 184 -0.27 -0.99 0.09
CA GLY A 184 -1.24 0.02 0.46
C GLY A 184 -1.98 0.60 -0.74
N ALA A 185 -3.15 1.13 -0.45
CA ALA A 185 -3.99 1.92 -1.35
C ALA A 185 -4.26 3.31 -0.77
N LEU A 186 -4.26 4.31 -1.64
CA LEU A 186 -4.69 5.65 -1.31
C LEU A 186 -5.59 6.21 -2.41
N ARG A 187 -6.79 6.63 -2.02
CA ARG A 187 -7.70 7.42 -2.87
C ARG A 187 -7.38 8.91 -2.71
N VAL A 188 -7.26 9.59 -3.84
CA VAL A 188 -6.99 11.03 -3.97
C VAL A 188 -8.05 11.67 -4.82
#